data_AF-A0A9P0A6V3-F1
#
_entry.id   AF-A0A9P0A6V3-F1
#
_cell.length_a   1.000
_cell.length_b   1.000
_cell.length_c   1.000
_cell.angle_alpha   90.00
_cell.angle_beta   90.00
_cell.angle_gamma   90.00
#
_symmetry.space_group_name_H-M   'P 1'
#
loop_
_entity.id
_entity.type
_entity.pdbx_description
1 polymer ?
#
loop_
_entity_poly.entity_id
_entity_poly.type
_entity_poly.pdbx_seq_one_letter_code
_entity_poly.pdbx_strand_id
1 'polypeptide(L)'
;MRLTNFLFLEAKKYKRHRLPHGHLYHGKHKIIVPPTALEVAQLGRELEIEERNMFYLRHSYLTKEESKAHRAALEYCTKATRDLRTYKMNKFSQPERLSEHLEHLRHGERWDCI
;
A
#
# COMPACT_ATOMS: atom_id res chain seq x y z
N MET A 1 25.33 -36.97 -20.96
CA MET A 1 24.22 -36.10 -20.52
C MET A 1 22.84 -36.78 -20.45
N ARG A 2 22.67 -38.08 -20.77
CA ARG A 2 21.34 -38.75 -20.72
C ARG A 2 20.97 -39.32 -19.34
N LEU A 3 21.94 -39.74 -18.54
CA LEU A 3 21.73 -40.31 -17.20
C LEU A 3 21.21 -39.28 -16.19
N THR A 4 21.70 -38.04 -16.25
CA THR A 4 21.25 -36.94 -15.36
C THR A 4 19.79 -36.58 -15.58
N ASN A 5 19.34 -36.53 -16.84
CA ASN A 5 17.94 -36.28 -17.17
C ASN A 5 17.03 -37.44 -16.76
N PHE A 6 17.50 -38.69 -16.87
CA PHE A 6 16.73 -39.86 -16.45
C PHE A 6 16.51 -39.86 -14.93
N LEU A 7 17.58 -39.67 -14.15
CA LEU A 7 17.50 -39.57 -12.69
C LEU A 7 16.62 -38.40 -12.22
N PHE A 8 16.69 -37.26 -12.91
CA PHE A 8 15.84 -36.10 -12.60
C PHE A 8 14.35 -36.38 -12.87
N LEU A 9 14.03 -37.04 -13.99
CA LEU A 9 12.66 -37.42 -14.33
C LEU A 9 12.12 -38.52 -13.39
N GLU A 10 12.94 -39.47 -12.99
CA GLU A 10 12.58 -40.51 -12.03
C GLU A 10 12.28 -39.91 -10.65
N ALA A 11 13.16 -39.03 -10.16
CA ALA A 11 12.94 -38.30 -8.91
C ALA A 11 11.65 -37.46 -8.94
N LYS A 12 11.31 -36.87 -10.10
CA LYS A 12 10.07 -36.10 -10.29
C LYS A 12 8.82 -37.00 -10.28
N LYS A 13 8.93 -38.23 -10.78
CA LYS A 13 7.86 -39.26 -10.73
C LYS A 13 7.55 -39.69 -9.30
N TYR A 14 8.57 -39.95 -8.48
CA TYR A 14 8.39 -40.33 -7.06
C TYR A 14 7.93 -39.18 -6.15
N LYS A 15 8.05 -37.92 -6.59
CA LYS A 15 7.47 -36.76 -5.88
C LYS A 15 5.96 -36.64 -6.10
N ARG A 16 5.44 -36.96 -7.29
CA ARG A 16 3.99 -36.89 -7.59
C ARG A 16 3.14 -37.88 -6.82
N HIS A 17 3.64 -39.09 -6.53
CA HIS A 17 2.89 -40.12 -5.80
C HIS A 17 2.75 -39.86 -4.29
N ARG A 18 3.50 -38.90 -3.73
CA ARG A 18 3.46 -38.55 -2.30
C ARG A 18 2.68 -37.27 -2.00
N LEU A 19 2.17 -36.61 -3.04
CA LEU A 19 1.37 -35.39 -2.90
C LEU A 19 -0.11 -35.77 -2.83
N PRO A 20 -0.91 -35.11 -1.98
CA PRO A 20 -2.34 -35.37 -1.93
C PRO A 20 -3.01 -35.07 -3.28
N HIS A 21 -4.07 -35.80 -3.59
CA HIS A 21 -4.87 -35.57 -4.79
C HIS A 21 -5.63 -34.24 -4.67
N GLY A 22 -5.56 -33.40 -5.72
CA GLY A 22 -6.24 -32.10 -5.75
C GLY A 22 -5.35 -30.94 -5.26
N HIS A 23 -5.96 -29.98 -4.56
CA HIS A 23 -5.25 -28.79 -4.09
C HIS A 23 -4.36 -29.10 -2.88
N LEU A 24 -3.11 -28.65 -2.89
CA LEU A 24 -2.10 -29.04 -1.90
C LEU A 24 -2.40 -28.59 -0.47
N TYR A 25 -2.92 -27.38 -0.30
CA TYR A 25 -3.12 -26.76 1.03
C TYR A 25 -4.59 -26.60 1.44
N HIS A 26 -5.53 -27.14 0.65
CA HIS A 26 -6.97 -26.96 0.87
C HIS A 26 -7.73 -28.28 0.70
N GLY A 27 -8.92 -28.38 1.29
CA GLY A 27 -9.75 -29.58 1.23
C GLY A 27 -9.40 -30.66 2.26
N LYS A 28 -9.93 -31.88 2.04
CA LYS A 28 -9.83 -33.02 2.97
C LYS A 28 -8.41 -33.57 3.05
N HIS A 29 -7.77 -33.77 1.90
CA HIS A 29 -6.41 -34.30 1.81
C HIS A 29 -5.48 -33.15 1.46
N LYS A 30 -4.83 -32.57 2.48
CA LYS A 30 -3.91 -31.44 2.34
C LYS A 30 -2.59 -31.74 3.04
N ILE A 31 -1.56 -31.01 2.64
CA ILE A 31 -0.28 -31.00 3.34
C ILE A 31 -0.44 -30.14 4.59
N ILE A 32 -0.22 -30.75 5.75
CA ILE A 32 -0.18 -30.04 7.03
C ILE A 32 1.30 -29.86 7.37
N VAL A 33 1.75 -28.62 7.38
CA VAL A 33 3.11 -28.27 7.81
C VAL A 33 3.04 -28.00 9.32
N PRO A 34 3.71 -28.79 10.16
CA PRO A 34 3.77 -28.50 11.59
C PRO A 34 4.60 -27.24 11.82
N PRO A 35 4.28 -26.44 12.85
CA PRO A 35 5.05 -25.25 13.16
C PRO A 35 6.48 -25.63 13.56
N THR A 36 7.43 -24.83 13.13
CA THR A 36 8.84 -24.97 13.50
C THR A 36 9.08 -24.38 14.89
N ALA A 37 10.03 -24.93 15.65
CA ALA A 37 10.37 -24.38 16.99
C ALA A 37 10.71 -22.88 16.97
N LEU A 38 11.33 -22.40 15.88
CA LEU A 38 11.62 -20.98 15.68
C LEU A 38 10.36 -20.12 15.56
N GLU A 39 9.35 -20.61 14.84
CA GLU A 39 8.07 -19.92 14.65
C GLU A 39 7.32 -19.82 15.98
N VAL A 40 7.34 -20.88 16.79
CA VAL A 40 6.76 -20.88 18.14
C VAL A 40 7.48 -19.87 19.04
N ALA A 41 8.81 -19.84 19.02
CA ALA A 41 9.58 -18.87 19.79
C ALA A 41 9.36 -17.41 19.31
N GLN A 42 9.15 -17.21 18.01
CA GLN A 42 8.81 -15.91 17.45
C GLN A 42 7.42 -15.45 17.92
N LEU A 43 6.43 -16.32 17.84
CA LEU A 43 5.08 -16.04 18.33
C LEU A 43 5.09 -15.65 19.82
N GLY A 44 5.88 -16.34 20.64
CA GLY A 44 6.05 -15.98 22.06
C GLY A 44 6.54 -14.54 22.24
N ARG A 45 7.57 -14.12 21.49
CA ARG A 45 8.09 -12.74 21.54
C ARG A 45 7.07 -11.71 21.06
N GLU A 46 6.30 -12.03 20.03
CA GLU A 46 5.26 -11.14 19.50
C GLU A 46 4.15 -10.92 20.54
N LEU A 47 3.74 -11.97 21.24
CA LEU A 47 2.76 -11.90 22.33
C LEU A 47 3.29 -11.07 23.52
N GLU A 48 4.56 -11.22 23.90
CA GLU A 48 5.17 -10.40 24.96
C GLU A 48 5.18 -8.90 24.60
N ILE A 49 5.41 -8.57 23.32
CA ILE A 49 5.34 -7.19 22.82
C ILE A 49 3.89 -6.69 22.85
N GLU A 50 2.94 -7.52 22.43
CA GLU A 50 1.52 -7.19 22.44
C GLU A 50 1.02 -6.91 23.85
N GLU A 51 1.34 -7.77 24.82
CA GLU A 51 0.98 -7.57 26.23
C GLU A 51 1.53 -6.25 26.78
N ARG A 52 2.78 -5.92 26.45
CA ARG A 52 3.41 -4.66 26.83
C ARG A 52 2.69 -3.46 26.21
N ASN A 53 2.33 -3.55 24.93
CA ASN A 53 1.58 -2.49 24.24
C ASN A 53 0.18 -2.32 24.85
N MET A 54 -0.51 -3.42 25.14
CA MET A 54 -1.84 -3.42 25.76
C MET A 54 -1.82 -2.79 27.15
N PHE A 55 -0.77 -3.00 27.93
CA PHE A 55 -0.59 -2.34 29.22
C PHE A 55 -0.54 -0.82 29.08
N TYR A 56 0.26 -0.31 28.13
CA TYR A 56 0.36 1.13 27.87
C TYR A 56 -0.94 1.72 27.32
N LEU A 57 -1.60 1.04 26.39
CA LEU A 57 -2.82 1.52 25.74
C LEU A 57 -4.04 1.51 26.69
N ARG A 58 -4.00 0.75 27.78
CA ARG A 58 -5.08 0.69 28.77
C ARG A 58 -5.28 2.01 29.52
N HIS A 59 -4.21 2.78 29.72
CA HIS A 59 -4.22 3.97 30.57
C HIS A 59 -4.13 5.23 29.70
N SER A 60 -5.28 5.63 29.14
CA SER A 60 -5.36 6.85 28.34
C SER A 60 -5.19 8.09 29.21
N TYR A 61 -4.39 9.07 28.73
CA TYR A 61 -4.20 10.35 29.41
C TYR A 61 -5.45 11.24 29.41
N LEU A 62 -6.21 11.23 28.30
CA LEU A 62 -7.44 12.02 28.15
C LEU A 62 -8.65 11.10 28.08
N THR A 63 -9.75 11.54 28.68
CA THR A 63 -11.06 10.94 28.45
C THR A 63 -11.56 11.25 27.03
N LYS A 64 -12.55 10.47 26.57
CA LYS A 64 -13.16 10.68 25.25
C LYS A 64 -13.79 12.08 25.12
N GLU A 65 -14.35 12.60 26.21
CA GLU A 65 -15.01 13.90 26.23
C GLU A 65 -13.99 15.03 26.08
N GLU A 66 -12.89 14.97 26.83
CA GLU A 66 -11.80 15.97 26.75
C GLU A 66 -11.10 15.96 25.38
N SER A 67 -11.00 14.80 24.74
CA SER A 67 -10.36 14.67 23.43
C SER A 67 -11.15 15.36 22.29
N LYS A 68 -12.48 15.52 22.43
CA LYS A 68 -13.39 15.89 21.34
C LYS A 68 -13.06 17.24 20.65
N ALA A 69 -12.43 18.17 21.36
CA ALA A 69 -12.10 19.50 20.81
C ALA A 69 -10.59 19.81 20.79
N HIS A 70 -9.72 18.93 21.31
CA HIS A 70 -8.30 19.23 21.51
C HIS A 70 -7.55 19.52 20.19
N ARG A 71 -7.94 18.91 19.07
CA ARG A 71 -7.30 19.12 17.75
C ARG A 71 -7.99 20.15 16.87
N ALA A 72 -9.16 20.68 17.27
CA ALA A 72 -9.92 21.62 16.43
C ALA A 72 -9.17 22.96 16.23
N ALA A 73 -8.39 23.38 17.22
CA ALA A 73 -7.57 24.59 17.15
C ALA A 73 -6.24 24.42 16.39
N LEU A 74 -5.86 23.19 16.02
CA LEU A 74 -4.62 22.95 15.28
C LEU A 74 -4.86 23.28 13.80
N GLU A 75 -4.46 24.49 13.40
CA GLU A 75 -4.48 25.00 12.01
C GLU A 75 -3.77 24.07 11.00
N TYR A 76 -2.96 23.14 11.47
CA TYR A 76 -2.28 22.15 10.63
C TYR A 76 -3.28 21.30 9.81
N CYS A 77 -4.40 20.90 10.41
CA CYS A 77 -5.41 20.09 9.71
C CYS A 77 -6.15 20.90 8.62
N THR A 78 -6.33 22.21 8.81
CA THR A 78 -7.00 23.08 7.83
C THR A 78 -6.06 23.49 6.69
N LYS A 79 -4.78 23.72 6.97
CA LYS A 79 -3.76 24.01 5.93
C LYS A 79 -3.53 22.80 5.03
N ALA A 80 -3.26 21.62 5.59
CA ALA A 80 -3.03 20.41 4.81
C ALA A 80 -4.24 20.03 3.92
N THR A 81 -5.46 20.17 4.42
CA THR A 81 -6.67 19.92 3.62
C THR A 81 -6.89 20.98 2.54
N ARG A 82 -6.59 22.25 2.83
CA ARG A 82 -6.62 23.34 1.85
C ARG A 82 -5.59 23.11 0.74
N ASP A 83 -4.37 22.73 1.09
CA ASP A 83 -3.28 22.48 0.15
C ASP A 83 -3.56 21.27 -0.75
N LEU A 84 -4.17 20.21 -0.20
CA LEU A 84 -4.64 19.09 -1.00
C LEU A 84 -5.75 19.52 -1.98
N ARG A 85 -6.64 20.41 -1.55
CA ARG A 85 -7.71 20.94 -2.40
C ARG A 85 -7.15 21.83 -3.51
N THR A 86 -6.23 22.73 -3.20
CA THR A 86 -5.57 23.59 -4.20
C THR A 86 -4.77 22.75 -5.18
N TYR A 87 -4.02 21.75 -4.70
CA TYR A 87 -3.32 20.80 -5.58
C TYR A 87 -4.27 20.10 -6.56
N LYS A 88 -5.42 19.59 -6.08
CA LYS A 88 -6.42 18.95 -6.94
C LYS A 88 -7.04 19.91 -7.96
N MET A 89 -7.27 21.16 -7.57
CA MET A 89 -7.79 22.19 -8.49
C MET A 89 -6.74 22.54 -9.56
N ASN A 90 -5.48 22.69 -9.15
CA ASN A 90 -4.37 23.06 -10.02
C ASN A 90 -3.85 21.90 -10.88
N LYS A 91 -4.25 20.65 -10.58
CA LYS A 91 -3.90 19.47 -11.37
C LYS A 91 -4.57 19.45 -12.74
N PHE A 92 -5.71 20.11 -12.89
CA PHE A 92 -6.36 20.26 -14.20
C PHE A 92 -5.73 21.41 -14.97
N SER A 93 -5.68 21.28 -16.31
CA SER A 93 -5.16 22.33 -17.19
C SER A 93 -5.92 23.63 -16.92
N GLN A 94 -5.19 24.75 -16.89
CA GLN A 94 -5.84 26.04 -16.76
C GLN A 94 -6.74 26.28 -17.98
N PRO A 95 -7.88 26.97 -17.80
CA PRO A 95 -8.72 27.34 -18.93
C PRO A 95 -7.95 28.32 -19.82
N GLU A 96 -7.54 27.86 -21.00
CA GLU A 96 -6.90 28.70 -22.02
C GLU A 96 -7.94 29.67 -22.60
N ARG A 97 -7.55 30.94 -22.76
CA ARG A 97 -8.45 31.95 -23.34
C ARG A 97 -8.35 31.91 -24.87
N LEU A 98 -9.46 32.22 -25.54
CA LEU A 98 -9.47 32.37 -27.01
C LEU A 98 -8.50 33.48 -27.46
N SER A 99 -8.32 34.53 -26.65
CA SER A 99 -7.37 35.61 -26.93
C SER A 99 -5.92 35.14 -26.99
N GLU A 100 -5.51 34.22 -26.10
CA GLU A 100 -4.16 33.64 -26.08
C GLU A 100 -3.93 32.80 -27.35
N HIS A 101 -4.98 32.11 -27.80
CA HIS A 101 -4.95 31.40 -29.08
C HIS A 101 -4.86 32.34 -30.28
N LEU A 102 -5.48 33.52 -30.27
CA LEU A 102 -5.49 34.43 -31.42
C LEU A 102 -4.28 35.37 -31.46
N GLU A 103 -3.49 35.45 -30.38
CA GLU A 103 -2.34 36.34 -30.28
C GLU A 103 -1.27 36.08 -31.35
N HIS A 104 -1.04 34.82 -31.73
CA HIS A 104 -0.07 34.45 -32.76
C HIS A 104 -0.39 35.04 -34.14
N LEU A 105 -1.64 35.42 -34.42
CA LEU A 105 -2.04 36.04 -35.69
C LEU A 105 -1.54 37.49 -35.81
N ARG A 106 -1.13 38.11 -34.70
CA ARG A 106 -0.64 39.49 -34.65
C ARG A 106 0.81 39.66 -35.13
N HIS A 107 1.52 38.57 -35.45
CA HIS A 107 2.92 38.61 -35.90
C HIS A 107 3.15 39.46 -37.18
N GLY A 108 2.09 39.72 -37.95
CA GLY A 108 2.14 40.55 -39.16
C GLY A 108 1.60 41.97 -38.99
N GLU A 109 1.21 42.39 -37.79
CA GLU A 109 0.77 43.77 -37.54
C GLU A 109 1.93 44.73 -37.78
N ARG A 110 1.87 45.43 -38.92
CA ARG A 110 2.76 46.54 -39.24
C ARG A 110 1.99 47.83 -39.09
N TRP A 111 2.64 48.82 -38.50
CA TRP A 111 2.12 50.18 -38.52
C TRP A 111 2.38 50.71 -39.92
N ASP A 112 1.35 51.23 -40.57
CA ASP A 112 1.52 51.99 -41.80
C ASP A 112 2.32 53.25 -41.42
N CYS A 113 3.61 53.26 -41.75
CA CYS A 113 4.47 54.41 -41.53
C CYS A 113 3.93 55.57 -42.40
N ILE A 114 3.40 56.60 -41.76
CA ILE A 114 3.06 57.91 -42.36
C ILE A 114 4.36 58.66 -42.68
#